data_AF-A0A6C0LC60-F1
#
_entry.id   AF-A0A6C0LC60-F1
#
_cell.length_a   1.000
_cell.length_b   1.000
_cell.length_c   1.000
_cell.angle_alpha   90.00
_cell.angle_beta   90.00
_cell.angle_gamma   90.00
#
_symmetry.space_group_name_H-M   'P 1'
#
loop_
_entity.id
_entity.type
_entity.pdbx_description
1 polymer ?
#
loop_
_entity_poly.entity_id
_entity_poly.type
_entity_poly.pdbx_seq_one_letter_code
_entity_poly.pdbx_strand_id
1 'polypeptide(L)'
;MSYSQDFIQFIKSTLVNACYIGYCKQVYASADIESQNYKINLMDYKNKKYIWDNIFNNVKDLLNYYMHLSVDHLDILNTQNKVTYSQNRLSTIYEQLTFQSFVDDQINFQKVGYREYQNFVKSMKDPSFKSKMVDRYRTYMEITTLKNHIVYVIGLHLAKQLDCSTMFTDEECEDMDTMVNAIPYFEHLSKNYWTVEDVETGLIHRTTDTPIKNINFNSLESRVLKQITESM
;
A
#
# COMPACT_ATOMS: atom_id res chain seq x y z
N MET A 1 11.57 18.64 -1.16
CA MET A 1 12.68 17.80 -0.69
C MET A 1 12.67 16.52 -1.48
N SER A 2 13.84 15.95 -1.79
CA SER A 2 13.98 14.64 -2.42
C SER A 2 14.02 13.57 -1.34
N TYR A 3 13.22 12.51 -1.45
CA TYR A 3 13.33 11.34 -0.57
C TYR A 3 14.35 10.35 -1.12
N SER A 4 15.13 9.70 -0.25
CA SER A 4 16.06 8.65 -0.68
C SER A 4 15.31 7.39 -1.13
N GLN A 5 15.93 6.59 -2.01
CA GLN A 5 15.38 5.30 -2.44
C GLN A 5 15.14 4.36 -1.25
N ASP A 6 16.06 4.36 -0.29
CA ASP A 6 15.95 3.60 0.97
C ASP A 6 14.70 3.97 1.77
N PHE A 7 14.34 5.26 1.81
CA PHE A 7 13.14 5.73 2.52
C PHE A 7 11.85 5.28 1.83
N ILE A 8 11.80 5.34 0.50
CA ILE A 8 10.64 4.86 -0.27
C ILE A 8 10.49 3.34 -0.09
N GLN A 9 11.61 2.60 -0.13
CA GLN A 9 11.62 1.18 0.12
C GLN A 9 11.17 0.83 1.55
N PHE A 10 11.58 1.63 2.54
CA PHE A 10 11.09 1.49 3.91
C PHE A 10 9.56 1.63 4.01
N ILE A 11 8.99 2.71 3.45
CA ILE A 11 7.54 2.93 3.48
C ILE A 11 6.81 1.76 2.79
N LYS A 12 7.36 1.25 1.69
CA LYS A 12 6.85 0.08 0.97
C LYS A 12 6.85 -1.18 1.84
N SER A 13 7.99 -1.52 2.45
CA SER A 13 8.12 -2.72 3.29
C SER A 13 7.22 -2.65 4.52
N THR A 14 7.11 -1.47 5.15
CA THR A 14 6.19 -1.30 6.29
C THR A 14 4.74 -1.45 5.87
N LEU A 15 4.34 -0.90 4.73
CA LEU A 15 2.98 -1.06 4.20
C LEU A 15 2.63 -2.55 3.99
N VAL A 16 3.54 -3.31 3.37
CA VAL A 16 3.34 -4.74 3.12
C VAL A 16 3.29 -5.53 4.43
N ASN A 17 4.20 -5.27 5.37
CA ASN A 17 4.21 -5.94 6.67
C ASN A 17 2.98 -5.62 7.53
N ALA A 18 2.54 -4.35 7.56
CA ALA A 18 1.30 -3.98 8.25
C ALA A 18 0.08 -4.68 7.64
N CYS A 19 0.04 -4.80 6.31
CA CYS A 19 -1.01 -5.56 5.62
C CYS A 19 -0.95 -7.05 5.96
N TYR A 20 0.25 -7.65 6.02
CA TYR A 20 0.45 -9.05 6.37
C TYR A 20 0.00 -9.36 7.80
N ILE A 21 0.44 -8.57 8.78
CA ILE A 21 0.05 -8.73 10.19
C ILE A 21 -1.46 -8.53 10.34
N GLY A 22 -2.02 -7.50 9.69
CA GLY A 22 -3.46 -7.24 9.66
C GLY A 22 -4.24 -8.41 9.09
N TYR A 23 -3.75 -9.03 8.01
CA TYR A 23 -4.34 -10.22 7.40
C TYR A 23 -4.38 -11.40 8.35
N CYS A 24 -3.24 -11.75 8.94
CA CYS A 24 -3.13 -12.81 9.94
C CYS A 24 -4.10 -12.60 11.11
N LYS A 25 -4.19 -11.37 11.65
CA LYS A 25 -5.12 -11.01 12.73
C LYS A 25 -6.59 -11.17 12.32
N GLN A 26 -6.97 -10.69 11.13
CA GLN A 26 -8.34 -10.78 10.61
C GLN A 26 -8.77 -12.24 10.38
N VAL A 27 -7.88 -13.06 9.80
CA VAL A 27 -8.15 -14.49 9.60
C VAL A 27 -8.25 -15.23 10.94
N TYR A 28 -7.35 -14.94 11.88
CA TYR A 28 -7.39 -15.51 13.22
C TYR A 28 -8.70 -15.19 13.94
N ALA A 29 -9.17 -13.94 13.87
CA ALA A 29 -10.44 -13.51 14.47
C ALA A 29 -11.68 -14.09 13.76
N SER A 30 -11.56 -14.44 12.47
CA SER A 30 -12.65 -15.00 11.66
C SER A 30 -12.74 -16.53 11.73
N ALA A 31 -11.66 -17.19 12.15
CA ALA A 31 -11.61 -18.64 12.30
C ALA A 31 -12.15 -19.04 13.68
N ASP A 32 -13.03 -20.05 13.74
CA ASP A 32 -13.37 -20.68 15.02
C ASP A 32 -12.08 -21.21 15.66
N ILE A 33 -11.81 -20.71 16.87
CA ILE A 33 -10.57 -20.91 17.65
C ILE A 33 -10.27 -22.41 17.87
N GLU A 34 -11.29 -23.27 17.75
CA GLU A 34 -11.18 -24.72 17.91
C GLU A 34 -10.58 -25.46 16.70
N SER A 35 -10.40 -24.80 15.55
CA SER A 35 -9.85 -25.47 14.36
C SER A 35 -8.31 -25.46 14.37
N GLN A 36 -7.71 -26.64 14.45
CA GLN A 36 -6.27 -26.92 14.32
C GLN A 36 -5.64 -26.51 12.97
N ASN A 37 -6.27 -25.64 12.18
CA ASN A 37 -5.82 -25.35 10.82
C ASN A 37 -5.83 -23.87 10.46
N TYR A 38 -5.37 -23.02 11.39
CA TYR A 38 -5.05 -21.62 11.12
C TYR A 38 -4.24 -21.44 9.81
N LYS A 39 -3.29 -22.34 9.53
CA LYS A 39 -2.53 -22.38 8.28
C LYS A 39 -3.41 -22.57 7.03
N ILE A 40 -4.38 -23.48 7.08
CA ILE A 40 -5.35 -23.66 5.98
C ILE A 40 -6.25 -22.44 5.85
N ASN A 41 -6.71 -21.88 6.97
CA ASN A 41 -7.53 -20.66 6.97
C ASN A 41 -6.78 -19.48 6.31
N LEU A 42 -5.47 -19.34 6.53
CA LEU A 42 -4.66 -18.33 5.86
C LEU A 42 -4.68 -18.47 4.33
N MET A 43 -4.84 -19.67 3.78
CA MET A 43 -4.94 -19.89 2.34
C MET A 43 -6.36 -19.73 1.80
N ASP A 44 -7.36 -20.19 2.55
CA ASP A 44 -8.77 -20.15 2.14
C ASP A 44 -9.33 -18.73 2.12
N TYR A 45 -8.87 -17.89 3.05
CA TYR A 45 -9.34 -16.52 3.19
C TYR A 45 -8.58 -15.51 2.32
N LYS A 46 -7.51 -15.93 1.63
CA LYS A 46 -6.60 -14.99 0.93
C LYS A 46 -7.28 -14.22 -0.20
N ASN A 47 -8.33 -14.78 -0.79
CA ASN A 47 -9.07 -14.17 -1.88
C ASN A 47 -10.32 -13.40 -1.41
N LYS A 48 -10.56 -13.31 -0.09
CA LYS A 48 -11.77 -12.68 0.45
C LYS A 48 -11.60 -11.17 0.52
N LYS A 49 -12.24 -10.46 -0.42
CA LYS A 49 -12.16 -9.00 -0.54
C LYS A 49 -12.45 -8.24 0.77
N TYR A 50 -13.47 -8.66 1.54
CA TYR A 50 -13.85 -7.96 2.77
C TYR A 50 -12.73 -7.92 3.84
N ILE A 51 -11.87 -8.94 3.89
CA ILE A 51 -10.72 -8.96 4.80
C ILE A 51 -9.73 -7.87 4.38
N TRP A 52 -9.42 -7.81 3.09
CA TRP A 52 -8.52 -6.81 2.54
C TRP A 52 -9.08 -5.40 2.62
N ASP A 53 -10.38 -5.20 2.42
CA ASP A 53 -11.03 -3.90 2.60
C ASP A 53 -10.81 -3.38 4.02
N ASN A 54 -10.98 -4.24 5.04
CA ASN A 54 -10.71 -3.87 6.44
C ASN A 54 -9.23 -3.51 6.67
N ILE A 55 -8.30 -4.30 6.14
CA ILE A 55 -6.86 -4.06 6.29
C ILE A 55 -6.46 -2.74 5.63
N PHE A 56 -6.85 -2.51 4.38
CA PHE A 56 -6.49 -1.30 3.64
C PHE A 56 -7.17 -0.04 4.20
N ASN A 57 -8.31 -0.18 4.88
CA ASN A 57 -8.91 0.94 5.61
C ASN A 57 -8.05 1.32 6.83
N ASN A 58 -7.46 0.35 7.53
CA ASN A 58 -6.58 0.60 8.67
C ASN A 58 -5.24 1.20 8.27
N VAL A 59 -4.68 0.80 7.12
CA VAL A 59 -3.39 1.32 6.60
C VAL A 59 -3.57 2.43 5.56
N LYS A 60 -4.76 3.06 5.50
CA LYS A 60 -5.14 3.98 4.42
C LYS A 60 -4.18 5.16 4.28
N ASP A 61 -3.70 5.72 5.39
CA ASP A 61 -2.80 6.88 5.34
C ASP A 61 -1.42 6.49 4.82
N LEU A 62 -0.87 5.37 5.30
CA LEU A 62 0.38 4.79 4.81
C LEU A 62 0.30 4.43 3.32
N LEU A 63 -0.82 3.85 2.88
CA LEU A 63 -1.08 3.56 1.47
C LEU A 63 -1.11 4.83 0.61
N ASN A 64 -1.84 5.86 1.06
CA ASN A 64 -1.91 7.14 0.36
C ASN A 64 -0.55 7.86 0.33
N TYR A 65 0.22 7.76 1.40
CA TYR A 65 1.55 8.34 1.48
C TYR A 65 2.52 7.64 0.53
N TYR A 66 2.52 6.31 0.48
CA TYR A 66 3.30 5.57 -0.51
C TYR A 66 2.90 5.95 -1.94
N MET A 67 1.59 6.09 -2.21
CA MET A 67 1.08 6.56 -3.50
C MET A 67 1.62 7.95 -3.84
N HIS A 68 1.55 8.90 -2.92
CA HIS A 68 2.11 10.25 -3.09
C HIS A 68 3.61 10.20 -3.40
N LEU A 69 4.38 9.41 -2.64
CA LEU A 69 5.80 9.21 -2.89
C LEU A 69 6.05 8.64 -4.30
N SER A 70 5.23 7.70 -4.74
CA SER A 70 5.39 7.01 -6.03
C SER A 70 4.91 7.79 -7.26
N VAL A 71 3.95 8.72 -7.10
CA VAL A 71 3.26 9.42 -8.21
C VAL A 71 3.65 10.89 -8.33
N ASP A 72 3.77 11.60 -7.20
CA ASP A 72 3.95 13.07 -7.21
C ASP A 72 5.42 13.51 -7.15
N HIS A 73 6.34 12.65 -6.71
CA HIS A 73 7.79 12.93 -6.69
C HIS A 73 8.49 12.49 -7.99
N LEU A 74 8.07 13.09 -9.10
CA LEU A 74 8.52 12.78 -10.46
C LEU A 74 10.04 12.91 -10.67
N ASP A 75 10.76 13.85 -10.04
CA ASP A 75 12.16 14.10 -10.45
C ASP A 75 13.21 13.11 -9.92
N ILE A 76 12.92 12.34 -8.87
CA ILE A 76 13.85 11.31 -8.33
C ILE A 76 13.42 9.90 -8.73
N LEU A 77 12.12 9.71 -8.97
CA LEU A 77 11.60 8.46 -9.51
C LEU A 77 11.64 8.42 -11.04
N ASN A 78 11.87 9.52 -11.76
CA ASN A 78 12.11 9.42 -13.21
C ASN A 78 13.41 8.66 -13.56
N THR A 79 14.32 8.44 -12.60
CA THR A 79 15.46 7.51 -12.73
C THR A 79 15.18 6.12 -12.15
N GLN A 80 14.13 5.95 -11.35
CA GLN A 80 13.62 4.64 -10.92
C GLN A 80 12.33 4.34 -11.69
N ASN A 81 12.44 3.64 -12.82
CA ASN A 81 11.33 3.09 -13.62
C ASN A 81 10.01 3.10 -12.83
N LYS A 82 9.06 3.98 -13.21
CA LYS A 82 7.68 4.00 -12.66
C LYS A 82 7.31 2.58 -12.31
N VAL A 83 7.08 2.30 -11.02
CA VAL A 83 6.92 0.93 -10.55
C VAL A 83 5.75 0.31 -11.31
N THR A 84 6.08 -0.45 -12.34
CA THR A 84 5.15 -1.00 -13.30
C THR A 84 5.03 -2.45 -12.92
N TYR A 85 3.96 -2.77 -12.21
CA TYR A 85 3.68 -4.13 -11.82
C TYR A 85 3.19 -4.88 -13.04
N SER A 86 3.91 -5.95 -13.41
CA SER A 86 3.45 -6.82 -14.48
C SER A 86 2.10 -7.42 -14.12
N GLN A 87 1.18 -7.53 -15.09
CA GLN A 87 -0.19 -7.97 -14.87
C GLN A 87 -0.28 -9.40 -14.31
N ASN A 88 0.71 -10.25 -14.59
CA ASN A 88 0.82 -11.59 -14.01
C ASN A 88 1.25 -11.59 -12.53
N ARG A 89 1.67 -10.43 -11.98
CA ARG A 89 2.10 -10.24 -10.57
C ARG A 89 1.08 -9.44 -9.77
N LEU A 90 -0.19 -9.58 -10.14
CA LEU A 90 -1.33 -8.94 -9.50
C LEU A 90 -2.34 -9.99 -9.06
N SER A 91 -2.85 -9.83 -7.84
CA SER A 91 -4.04 -10.55 -7.42
C SER A 91 -5.27 -10.01 -8.14
N THR A 92 -6.37 -10.77 -8.13
CA THR A 92 -7.63 -10.41 -8.80
C THR A 92 -8.72 -9.97 -7.81
N ILE A 93 -8.34 -9.53 -6.61
CA ILE A 93 -9.29 -9.16 -5.54
C ILE A 93 -10.02 -7.87 -5.87
N TYR A 94 -9.29 -6.88 -6.39
CA TYR A 94 -9.86 -5.61 -6.83
C TYR A 94 -9.95 -5.59 -8.36
N GLU A 95 -11.15 -5.39 -8.86
CA GLU A 95 -11.39 -5.34 -10.31
C GLU A 95 -10.78 -4.08 -10.93
N GLN A 96 -10.01 -4.29 -12.01
CA GLN A 96 -9.51 -3.20 -12.85
C GLN A 96 -10.61 -2.75 -13.81
N LEU A 97 -11.38 -1.76 -13.37
CA LEU A 97 -12.45 -1.18 -14.17
C LEU A 97 -11.91 -0.41 -15.37
N THR A 98 -12.63 -0.45 -16.49
CA THR A 98 -12.40 0.50 -17.58
C THR A 98 -12.80 1.92 -17.15
N PHE A 99 -12.32 2.95 -17.87
CA PHE A 99 -12.74 4.33 -17.59
C PHE A 99 -14.27 4.48 -17.61
N GLN A 100 -14.94 3.83 -18.56
CA GLN A 100 -16.40 3.88 -18.68
C GLN A 100 -17.06 3.20 -17.47
N SER A 101 -16.62 1.99 -17.11
CA SER A 101 -17.14 1.27 -15.95
C SER A 101 -16.89 2.02 -14.62
N PHE A 102 -15.74 2.70 -14.49
CA PHE A 102 -15.45 3.56 -13.35
C PHE A 102 -16.42 4.75 -13.28
N VAL A 103 -16.66 5.43 -14.40
CA VAL A 103 -17.62 6.53 -14.46
C VAL A 103 -19.02 6.05 -14.10
N ASP A 104 -19.46 4.92 -14.64
CA ASP A 104 -20.79 4.37 -14.41
C ASP A 104 -20.98 3.88 -12.96
N ASP A 105 -19.93 3.36 -12.31
CA ASP A 105 -19.98 3.03 -10.89
C ASP A 105 -20.09 4.31 -10.02
N GLN A 106 -19.34 5.36 -10.33
CA GLN A 106 -19.37 6.59 -9.55
C GLN A 106 -20.65 7.40 -9.77
N ILE A 107 -21.12 7.47 -11.03
CA ILE A 107 -22.22 8.33 -11.46
C ILE A 107 -23.08 7.55 -12.44
N ASN A 108 -24.22 7.07 -11.97
CA ASN A 108 -25.26 6.53 -12.83
C ASN A 108 -26.64 7.09 -12.47
N PHE A 109 -27.55 6.94 -13.42
CA PHE A 109 -28.91 7.42 -13.33
C PHE A 109 -29.63 6.99 -12.04
N GLN A 110 -29.39 5.76 -11.58
CA GLN A 110 -30.02 5.20 -10.39
C GLN A 110 -29.45 5.78 -9.10
N LYS A 111 -28.14 6.09 -9.07
CA LYS A 111 -27.43 6.64 -7.90
C LYS A 111 -27.66 8.15 -7.73
N VAL A 112 -27.62 8.92 -8.83
CA VAL A 112 -27.66 10.40 -8.74
C VAL A 112 -28.95 11.04 -9.25
N GLY A 113 -29.80 10.28 -9.97
CA GLY A 113 -31.03 10.80 -10.58
C GLY A 113 -30.82 11.45 -11.95
N TYR A 114 -31.92 11.71 -12.66
CA TYR A 114 -31.92 12.21 -14.05
C TYR A 114 -31.18 13.53 -14.21
N ARG A 115 -31.49 14.51 -13.34
CA ARG A 115 -31.02 15.89 -13.51
C ARG A 115 -29.51 16.00 -13.30
N GLU A 116 -29.01 15.34 -12.27
CA GLU A 116 -27.61 15.31 -11.89
C GLU A 116 -26.79 14.52 -12.92
N TYR A 117 -27.33 13.40 -13.42
CA TYR A 117 -26.71 12.65 -14.50
C TYR A 117 -26.60 13.49 -15.80
N GLN A 118 -27.65 14.20 -16.19
CA GLN A 118 -27.62 15.10 -17.35
C GLN A 118 -26.62 16.25 -17.16
N ASN A 119 -26.52 16.80 -15.95
CA ASN A 119 -25.52 17.81 -15.63
C ASN A 119 -24.10 17.26 -15.72
N PHE A 120 -23.86 16.03 -15.24
CA PHE A 120 -22.57 15.35 -15.39
C PHE A 120 -22.21 15.13 -16.86
N VAL A 121 -23.14 14.63 -17.69
CA VAL A 121 -22.92 14.43 -19.12
C VAL A 121 -22.58 15.75 -19.83
N LYS A 122 -23.21 16.86 -19.42
CA LYS A 122 -22.85 18.21 -19.91
C LYS A 122 -21.44 18.61 -19.46
N SER A 123 -21.10 18.42 -18.19
CA SER A 123 -19.77 18.73 -17.65
C SER A 123 -18.66 17.89 -18.30
N MET A 124 -18.93 16.65 -18.70
CA MET A 124 -17.96 15.79 -19.41
C MET A 124 -17.57 16.31 -20.81
N LYS A 125 -18.33 17.28 -21.36
CA LYS A 125 -17.95 17.98 -22.60
C LYS A 125 -16.92 19.08 -22.36
N ASP A 126 -16.79 19.56 -21.11
CA ASP A 126 -15.74 20.51 -20.74
C ASP A 126 -14.38 19.80 -20.65
N PRO A 127 -13.36 20.24 -21.40
CA PRO A 127 -12.04 19.61 -21.38
C PRO A 127 -11.37 19.61 -20.01
N SER A 128 -11.54 20.67 -19.21
CA SER A 128 -10.92 20.76 -17.88
C SER A 128 -11.54 19.75 -16.92
N PHE A 129 -12.87 19.65 -16.91
CA PHE A 129 -13.60 18.66 -16.12
C PHE A 129 -13.25 17.23 -16.54
N LYS A 130 -13.23 16.96 -17.86
CA LYS A 130 -12.85 15.65 -18.39
C LYS A 130 -11.43 15.26 -18.00
N SER A 131 -10.47 16.18 -18.06
CA SER A 131 -9.10 15.93 -17.60
C SER A 131 -9.06 15.52 -16.14
N LYS A 132 -9.75 16.26 -15.26
CA LYS A 132 -9.82 15.93 -13.82
C LYS A 132 -10.44 14.57 -13.56
N MET A 133 -11.46 14.18 -14.36
CA MET A 133 -12.06 12.85 -14.27
C MET A 133 -11.10 11.75 -14.72
N VAL A 134 -10.33 11.98 -15.78
CA VAL A 134 -9.27 11.06 -16.22
C VAL A 134 -8.19 10.92 -15.16
N ASP A 135 -7.77 12.01 -14.51
CA ASP A 135 -6.77 11.95 -13.45
C ASP A 135 -7.28 11.18 -12.23
N ARG A 136 -8.54 11.39 -11.82
CA ARG A 136 -9.18 10.57 -10.78
C ARG A 136 -9.20 9.08 -11.13
N TYR A 137 -9.50 8.75 -12.38
CA TYR A 137 -9.47 7.36 -12.85
C TYR A 137 -8.04 6.78 -12.81
N ARG A 138 -7.02 7.54 -13.22
CA ARG A 138 -5.62 7.11 -13.13
C ARG A 138 -5.23 6.79 -11.69
N THR A 139 -5.51 7.70 -10.75
CA THR A 139 -5.25 7.46 -9.33
C THR A 139 -6.00 6.23 -8.80
N TYR A 140 -7.26 6.04 -9.20
CA TYR A 140 -8.02 4.83 -8.85
C TYR A 140 -7.34 3.55 -9.36
N MET A 141 -6.90 3.55 -10.61
CA MET A 141 -6.23 2.40 -11.24
C MET A 141 -4.90 2.09 -10.57
N GLU A 142 -4.12 3.11 -10.22
CA GLU A 142 -2.84 2.93 -9.53
C GLU A 142 -3.03 2.36 -8.12
N ILE A 143 -3.97 2.91 -7.33
CA ILE A 143 -4.32 2.37 -6.01
C ILE A 143 -4.79 0.91 -6.12
N THR A 144 -5.64 0.62 -7.10
CA THR A 144 -6.18 -0.74 -7.33
C THR A 144 -5.06 -1.71 -7.68
N THR A 145 -4.15 -1.31 -8.57
CA THR A 145 -2.99 -2.10 -8.98
C THR A 145 -2.07 -2.37 -7.79
N LEU A 146 -1.77 -1.34 -7.01
CA LEU A 146 -0.93 -1.47 -5.82
C LEU A 146 -1.54 -2.43 -4.79
N LYS A 147 -2.84 -2.29 -4.49
CA LYS A 147 -3.53 -3.20 -3.57
C LYS A 147 -3.44 -4.65 -4.04
N ASN A 148 -3.73 -4.90 -5.32
CA ASN A 148 -3.64 -6.24 -5.89
C ASN A 148 -2.20 -6.79 -5.85
N HIS A 149 -1.20 -5.94 -6.04
CA HIS A 149 0.20 -6.34 -5.95
C HIS A 149 0.61 -6.68 -4.51
N ILE A 150 0.24 -5.86 -3.52
CA ILE A 150 0.50 -6.14 -2.10
C ILE A 150 -0.13 -7.48 -1.71
N VAL A 151 -1.37 -7.73 -2.12
CA VAL A 151 -2.04 -9.02 -1.89
C VAL A 151 -1.28 -10.17 -2.56
N TYR A 152 -0.83 -9.99 -3.80
CA TYR A 152 -0.05 -11.00 -4.51
C TYR A 152 1.23 -11.37 -3.74
N VAL A 153 2.02 -10.38 -3.34
CA VAL A 153 3.26 -10.57 -2.57
C VAL A 153 3.01 -11.26 -1.24
N ILE A 154 1.98 -10.86 -0.51
CA ILE A 154 1.59 -11.55 0.74
C ILE A 154 1.16 -12.99 0.45
N GLY A 155 0.43 -13.22 -0.65
CA GLY A 155 0.04 -14.56 -1.09
C GLY A 155 1.23 -15.47 -1.39
N LEU A 156 2.28 -14.94 -2.05
CA LEU A 156 3.54 -15.64 -2.27
C LEU A 156 4.23 -15.98 -0.95
N HIS A 157 4.32 -14.99 -0.05
CA HIS A 157 4.94 -15.17 1.26
C HIS A 157 4.25 -16.26 2.09
N LEU A 158 2.91 -16.26 2.11
CA LEU A 158 2.12 -17.31 2.76
C LEU A 158 2.37 -18.67 2.11
N ALA A 159 2.38 -18.75 0.78
CA ALA A 159 2.65 -20.00 0.08
C ALA A 159 4.04 -20.57 0.41
N LYS A 160 5.05 -19.70 0.54
CA LYS A 160 6.42 -20.06 0.93
C LYS A 160 6.49 -20.52 2.39
N GLN A 161 5.84 -19.81 3.32
CA GLN A 161 5.87 -20.18 4.75
C GLN A 161 5.06 -21.44 5.09
N LEU A 162 4.07 -21.78 4.26
CA LEU A 162 3.18 -22.92 4.47
C LEU A 162 3.57 -24.14 3.64
N ASP A 163 4.71 -24.11 2.95
CA ASP A 163 5.18 -25.14 2.02
C ASP A 163 4.11 -25.56 0.98
N CYS A 164 3.24 -24.61 0.61
CA CYS A 164 2.15 -24.84 -0.35
C CYS A 164 2.60 -24.67 -1.81
N SER A 165 3.77 -24.08 -2.04
CA SER A 165 4.43 -24.03 -3.34
C SER A 165 5.92 -24.32 -3.17
N THR A 166 6.45 -25.17 -4.04
CA THR A 166 7.87 -25.57 -4.04
C THR A 166 8.69 -24.85 -5.11
N MET A 167 8.05 -24.09 -5.99
CA MET A 167 8.72 -23.36 -7.07
C MET A 167 8.21 -21.92 -7.11
N PHE A 168 9.15 -21.00 -7.00
CA PHE A 168 8.97 -19.58 -7.22
C PHE A 168 9.97 -19.14 -8.29
N THR A 169 9.59 -18.18 -9.11
CA THR A 169 10.54 -17.55 -10.04
C THR A 169 11.53 -16.69 -9.26
N ASP A 170 12.69 -16.41 -9.86
CA ASP A 170 13.70 -15.54 -9.24
C ASP A 170 13.11 -14.16 -8.90
N GLU A 171 12.24 -13.63 -9.77
CA GLU A 171 11.52 -12.36 -9.55
C GLU A 171 10.53 -12.43 -8.38
N GLU A 172 9.82 -13.55 -8.19
CA GLU A 172 8.92 -13.74 -7.05
C GLU A 172 9.70 -13.87 -5.73
N CYS A 173 10.88 -14.49 -5.79
CA CYS A 173 11.81 -14.55 -4.67
C CYS A 173 12.30 -13.15 -4.30
N GLU A 174 12.70 -12.35 -5.29
CA GLU A 174 13.09 -10.96 -5.10
C GLU A 174 11.95 -10.11 -4.52
N ASP A 175 10.71 -10.28 -4.99
CA ASP A 175 9.54 -9.58 -4.43
C ASP A 175 9.33 -9.91 -2.94
N MET A 176 9.37 -11.20 -2.59
CA MET A 176 9.23 -11.63 -1.20
C MET A 176 10.36 -11.07 -0.34
N ASP A 177 11.60 -11.17 -0.80
CA ASP A 177 12.80 -10.77 -0.07
C ASP A 177 12.97 -9.25 -0.01
N THR A 178 12.39 -8.48 -0.94
CA THR A 178 12.47 -7.02 -0.97
C THR A 178 11.34 -6.37 -0.19
N MET A 179 10.13 -6.95 -0.22
CA MET A 179 8.94 -6.32 0.35
C MET A 179 8.59 -6.77 1.76
N VAL A 180 8.99 -7.99 2.17
CA VAL A 180 8.72 -8.49 3.53
C VAL A 180 9.93 -8.25 4.44
N ASN A 181 11.13 -8.13 3.86
CA ASN A 181 12.35 -7.95 4.62
C ASN A 181 12.49 -6.51 5.17
N ALA A 182 12.42 -6.39 6.49
CA ALA A 182 12.67 -5.15 7.21
C ALA A 182 14.17 -4.89 7.48
N ILE A 183 15.09 -5.80 7.08
CA ILE A 183 16.54 -5.65 7.31
C ILE A 183 17.07 -4.33 6.73
N PRO A 184 16.78 -3.92 5.48
CA PRO A 184 17.25 -2.64 4.96
C PRO A 184 16.80 -1.43 5.79
N TYR A 185 15.65 -1.53 6.46
CA TYR A 185 15.16 -0.52 7.39
C TYR A 185 15.95 -0.48 8.70
N PHE A 186 16.18 -1.63 9.34
CA PHE A 186 17.02 -1.70 10.54
C PHE A 186 18.46 -1.27 10.24
N GLU A 187 18.96 -1.56 9.04
CA GLU A 187 20.24 -1.04 8.58
C GLU A 187 20.22 0.48 8.38
N HIS A 188 19.15 1.06 7.82
CA HIS A 188 19.03 2.51 7.66
C HIS A 188 18.96 3.24 9.01
N LEU A 189 18.14 2.73 9.94
CA LEU A 189 18.07 3.23 11.31
C LEU A 189 19.44 3.14 12.00
N SER A 190 20.08 1.97 11.93
CA SER A 190 21.40 1.72 12.52
C SER A 190 22.48 2.63 11.93
N LYS A 191 22.51 2.81 10.60
CA LYS A 191 23.46 3.70 9.90
C LYS A 191 23.33 5.15 10.32
N ASN A 192 22.12 5.57 10.72
CA ASN A 192 21.85 6.93 11.16
C ASN A 192 21.81 7.08 12.70
N TYR A 193 22.05 6.01 13.46
CA TYR A 193 21.96 5.96 14.92
C TYR A 193 20.56 6.31 15.45
N TRP A 194 19.52 5.96 14.70
CA TRP A 194 18.13 6.22 15.08
C TRP A 194 17.54 4.98 15.72
N THR A 195 16.89 5.17 16.86
CA THR A 195 16.06 4.15 17.48
C THR A 195 14.62 4.27 16.98
N VAL A 196 13.82 3.23 17.20
CA VAL A 196 12.38 3.26 16.91
C VAL A 196 11.69 4.36 17.75
N GLU A 197 12.14 4.56 18.99
CA GLU A 197 11.65 5.60 19.91
C GLU A 197 11.98 7.03 19.44
N ASP A 198 13.13 7.24 18.79
CA ASP A 198 13.51 8.55 18.20
C ASP A 198 12.60 8.92 17.03
N VAL A 199 12.19 7.92 16.25
CA VAL A 199 11.25 8.09 15.13
C VAL A 199 9.85 8.39 15.64
N GLU A 200 9.44 7.74 16.74
CA GLU A 200 8.15 7.94 17.41
C GLU A 200 7.96 9.33 17.99
N THR A 201 9.02 9.84 18.61
CA THR A 201 9.01 11.12 19.31
C THR A 201 9.33 12.29 18.37
N GLY A 202 9.83 12.00 17.17
CA GLY A 202 10.32 12.98 16.21
C GLY A 202 11.61 13.68 16.64
N LEU A 203 12.29 13.15 17.66
CA LEU A 203 13.51 13.67 18.25
C LEU A 203 14.70 12.90 17.71
N ILE A 204 15.13 13.26 16.49
CA ILE A 204 16.19 12.51 15.82
C ILE A 204 17.58 13.02 16.24
N HIS A 205 18.35 12.13 16.87
CA HIS A 205 19.78 12.32 17.12
C HIS A 205 20.59 11.99 15.86
N ARG A 206 21.45 12.90 15.39
CA ARG A 206 22.35 12.60 14.25
C ARG A 206 23.67 11.95 14.67
N THR A 207 24.08 12.15 15.93
CA THR A 207 25.22 11.56 16.64
C THR A 207 25.09 11.85 18.15
N THR A 208 25.88 11.17 19.00
CA THR A 208 25.97 11.42 20.46
C THR A 208 26.31 12.86 20.84
N ASP A 209 26.94 13.62 19.94
CA ASP A 209 27.44 14.97 20.19
C ASP A 209 26.67 16.08 19.44
N THR A 210 25.57 15.76 18.74
CA THR A 210 24.77 16.78 18.03
C THR A 210 23.52 17.18 18.80
N PRO A 211 23.16 18.48 18.80
CA PRO A 211 21.96 18.96 19.48
C PRO A 211 20.70 18.35 18.85
N ILE A 212 19.74 18.01 19.71
CA ILE A 212 18.42 17.49 19.34
C ILE A 212 17.80 18.43 18.31
N LYS A 213 17.52 17.90 17.12
CA LYS A 213 16.83 18.65 16.09
C LYS A 213 15.40 18.15 16.01
N ASN A 214 14.45 18.98 16.46
CA ASN A 214 13.05 18.75 16.16
C ASN A 214 12.88 18.81 14.64
N ILE A 215 12.68 17.65 14.02
CA ILE A 215 12.28 17.59 12.64
C ILE A 215 10.77 17.84 12.65
N ASN A 216 10.36 18.92 11.99
CA ASN A 216 8.94 19.23 11.84
C ASN A 216 8.37 18.32 10.76
N PHE A 217 7.96 17.12 11.17
CA PHE A 217 7.27 16.18 10.30
C PHE A 217 5.92 16.78 9.92
N ASN A 218 5.56 16.70 8.64
CA ASN A 218 4.22 17.10 8.23
C ASN A 218 3.17 16.22 8.94
N SER A 219 1.93 16.71 9.08
CA SER A 219 0.87 15.98 9.79
C SER A 219 0.61 14.57 9.22
N LEU A 220 0.80 14.37 7.91
CA LEU A 220 0.69 13.07 7.26
C LEU A 220 1.88 12.16 7.62
N GLU A 221 3.10 12.69 7.65
CA GLU A 221 4.30 11.95 8.03
C GLU A 221 4.24 11.52 9.50
N SER A 222 3.78 12.40 10.39
CA SER A 222 3.58 12.08 11.80
C SER A 222 2.54 10.97 12.00
N ARG A 223 1.44 10.98 11.22
CA ARG A 223 0.42 9.92 11.25
C ARG A 223 0.94 8.59 10.71
N VAL A 224 1.75 8.66 9.66
CA VAL A 224 2.42 7.49 9.08
C VAL A 224 3.42 6.89 10.07
N LEU A 225 4.28 7.70 10.68
CA LEU A 225 5.20 7.26 11.72
C LEU A 225 4.47 6.66 12.92
N LYS A 226 3.39 7.29 13.37
CA LYS A 226 2.53 6.72 14.42
C LYS A 226 1.92 5.36 14.03
N GLN A 227 1.43 5.21 12.79
CA GLN A 227 0.91 3.92 12.30
C GLN A 227 2.01 2.85 12.19
N ILE A 228 3.22 3.25 11.81
CA ILE A 228 4.40 2.36 11.77
C ILE A 228 4.67 1.82 13.16
N THR A 229 4.71 2.69 14.16
CA THR A 229 4.90 2.37 15.57
C THR A 229 3.80 1.47 16.16
N GLU A 230 2.53 1.79 15.92
CA GLU A 230 1.41 1.01 16.44
C GLU A 230 1.27 -0.37 15.77
N SER A 231 1.96 -0.58 14.64
CA SER A 231 1.98 -1.85 13.90
C SER A 231 3.15 -2.77 14.28
N MET A 232 4.12 -2.28 15.05
CA MET A 232 5.24 -3.05 15.64
C MET A 232 4.85 -3.61 17.01
#